data_AF-A0A8T4KLG5-F1
#
_entry.id   AF-A0A8T4KLG5-F1
#
_cell.length_a   1.000
_cell.length_b   1.000
_cell.length_c   1.000
_cell.angle_alpha   90.00
_cell.angle_beta   90.00
_cell.angle_gamma   90.00
#
_symmetry.space_group_name_H-M   'P 1'
#
loop_
_entity.id
_entity.type
_entity.pdbx_description
1 polymer ?
#
loop_
_entity_poly.entity_id
_entity_poly.type
_entity_poly.pdbx_seq_one_letter_code
_entity_poly.pdbx_strand_id
1 'polypeptide(L)'
;MVGYLRHLLLQITGPLLVGWDGVPIHRSGAIKELLAQGAAQRLHLAHLPAYAPELNPAEALWCRLKRVELKNRCCRNLEQLGQALHQAVQRLRHNFPALLGCVKQPGIYY
;
A
#
# COMPACT_ATOMS: atom_id res chain seq x y z
N MET A 1 -6.84 -9.69 -2.77
CA MET A 1 -5.63 -9.81 -1.93
C MET A 1 -4.72 -10.96 -2.37
N VAL A 2 -5.13 -12.23 -2.23
CA VAL A 2 -4.31 -13.41 -2.60
C VAL A 2 -3.84 -13.37 -4.07
N GLY A 3 -4.73 -13.05 -5.01
CA GLY A 3 -4.36 -12.91 -6.43
C GLY A 3 -3.26 -11.87 -6.67
N TYR A 4 -3.27 -10.77 -5.92
CA TYR A 4 -2.24 -9.74 -6.02
C TYR A 4 -0.90 -10.23 -5.44
N LEU A 5 -0.90 -10.95 -4.32
CA LEU A 5 0.32 -11.55 -3.76
C LEU A 5 0.93 -12.60 -4.70
N ARG A 6 0.08 -13.43 -5.34
CA ARG A 6 0.52 -14.37 -6.39
C ARG A 6 1.16 -13.61 -7.56
N HIS A 7 0.55 -12.52 -8.00
CA HIS A 7 1.13 -11.67 -9.04
C HIS A 7 2.50 -11.11 -8.63
N LEU A 8 2.66 -10.60 -7.40
CA LEU A 8 3.96 -10.11 -6.90
C LEU A 8 5.02 -11.22 -6.87
N LEU A 9 4.66 -12.42 -6.42
CA LEU A 9 5.58 -13.57 -6.38
C LEU A 9 6.04 -14.02 -7.78
N LEU A 10 5.23 -13.80 -8.81
CA LEU A 10 5.60 -14.04 -10.20
C LEU A 10 6.50 -12.94 -10.77
N GLN A 11 6.32 -11.68 -10.36
CA GLN A 11 7.06 -10.54 -10.92
C GLN A 11 8.39 -10.27 -10.20
N ILE A 12 8.52 -10.62 -8.92
CA ILE A 12 9.69 -10.29 -8.09
C ILE A 12 10.36 -11.58 -7.67
N THR A 13 11.53 -11.90 -8.21
CA THR A 13 12.24 -13.17 -8.02
C THR A 13 12.91 -13.36 -6.65
N GLY A 14 12.97 -12.32 -5.81
CA GLY A 14 13.61 -12.36 -4.49
C GLY A 14 12.66 -12.55 -3.31
N PRO A 15 13.19 -12.43 -2.07
CA PRO A 15 12.38 -12.32 -0.86
C PRO A 15 11.48 -11.08 -0.90
N LEU A 16 10.25 -11.24 -0.44
CA LEU A 16 9.21 -10.23 -0.38
C LEU A 16 8.78 -10.05 1.07
N LEU A 17 8.96 -8.86 1.61
CA LEU A 17 8.39 -8.46 2.89
C LEU A 17 7.17 -7.59 2.64
N VAL A 18 6.02 -8.00 3.15
CA VAL A 18 4.78 -7.21 3.09
C VAL A 18 4.43 -6.74 4.49
N GLY A 19 4.40 -5.43 4.69
CA GLY A 19 3.84 -4.82 5.90
C GLY A 19 2.32 -4.85 5.86
N TRP A 20 1.69 -5.33 6.94
CA TRP A 20 0.25 -5.41 7.07
C TRP A 20 -0.25 -4.70 8.31
N ASP A 21 -1.29 -3.89 8.13
CA ASP A 21 -2.11 -3.41 9.22
C ASP A 21 -3.05 -4.52 9.73
N GLY A 22 -3.68 -4.27 10.87
CA GLY A 22 -4.43 -5.28 11.60
C GLY A 22 -5.79 -5.65 11.00
N VAL A 23 -6.15 -5.21 9.79
CA VAL A 23 -7.52 -5.41 9.28
C VAL A 23 -7.84 -6.89 9.02
N PRO A 24 -9.07 -7.36 9.31
CA PRO A 24 -9.43 -8.78 9.25
C PRO A 24 -9.19 -9.46 7.90
N ILE A 25 -9.29 -8.71 6.80
CA ILE A 25 -9.08 -9.23 5.44
C ILE A 25 -7.67 -9.80 5.23
N HIS A 26 -6.68 -9.32 5.99
CA HIS A 26 -5.30 -9.81 5.94
C HIS A 26 -5.09 -11.12 6.71
N ARG A 27 -6.08 -11.56 7.51
CA ARG A 27 -6.04 -12.82 8.29
C ARG A 27 -6.87 -13.95 7.67
N SER A 28 -7.34 -13.76 6.44
CA SER A 28 -8.21 -14.73 5.75
C SER A 28 -7.53 -16.09 5.58
N GLY A 29 -8.34 -17.17 5.59
CA GLY A 29 -7.85 -18.54 5.40
C GLY A 29 -7.06 -18.72 4.09
N ALA A 30 -7.48 -18.03 3.02
CA ALA A 30 -6.80 -18.07 1.72
C ALA A 30 -5.36 -17.54 1.75
N ILE A 31 -5.04 -16.61 2.67
CA ILE A 31 -3.66 -16.14 2.88
C ILE A 31 -2.83 -17.24 3.57
N LYS A 32 -3.40 -17.89 4.59
CA LYS A 32 -2.74 -19.00 5.29
C LYS A 32 -2.47 -20.17 4.34
N GLU A 33 -3.42 -20.47 3.47
CA GLU A 33 -3.29 -21.51 2.45
C GLU A 33 -2.20 -21.16 1.43
N LEU A 34 -2.16 -19.92 0.93
CA LEU A 34 -1.09 -19.46 0.02
C LEU A 34 0.30 -19.68 0.64
N LEU A 35 0.46 -19.31 1.92
CA LEU A 35 1.72 -19.49 2.66
C LEU A 35 2.09 -20.98 2.80
N ALA A 36 1.11 -21.81 3.16
CA ALA A 36 1.30 -23.26 3.30
C ALA A 36 1.65 -23.94 1.97
N GLN A 37 1.18 -23.42 0.84
CA GLN A 37 1.52 -23.88 -0.52
C GLN A 37 2.93 -23.48 -0.98
N GLY A 38 3.82 -23.09 -0.06
CA GLY A 38 5.22 -22.80 -0.34
C GLY A 38 5.55 -21.33 -0.56
N ALA A 39 4.56 -20.43 -0.61
CA ALA A 39 4.83 -18.99 -0.71
C ALA A 39 5.66 -18.47 0.47
N ALA A 40 5.54 -19.09 1.65
CA ALA A 40 6.30 -18.71 2.85
C ALA A 40 7.83 -18.80 2.69
N GLN A 41 8.34 -19.49 1.66
CA GLN A 41 9.78 -19.50 1.34
C GLN A 41 10.31 -18.14 0.87
N ARG A 42 9.43 -17.31 0.30
CA ARG A 42 9.80 -16.01 -0.28
C ARG A 42 8.93 -14.86 0.24
N LEU A 43 7.70 -15.12 0.66
CA LEU A 43 6.75 -14.12 1.14
C LEU A 43 6.72 -14.10 2.67
N HIS A 44 7.27 -13.04 3.25
CA HIS A 44 7.25 -12.74 4.67
C HIS A 44 6.28 -11.60 4.96
N LEU A 45 5.60 -11.70 6.08
CA LEU A 45 4.47 -10.86 6.42
C LEU A 45 4.76 -10.21 7.77
N ALA A 46 5.01 -8.90 7.77
CA ALA A 46 5.29 -8.13 8.97
C ALA A 46 4.01 -7.45 9.44
N HIS A 47 3.55 -7.81 10.64
CA HIS A 47 2.44 -7.11 11.26
C HIS A 47 2.90 -5.77 11.84
N LEU A 48 2.19 -4.71 11.47
CA LEU A 48 2.30 -3.42 12.13
C LEU A 48 1.58 -3.47 13.48
N PRO A 49 2.07 -2.75 14.50
CA PRO A 49 1.36 -2.61 15.76
C PRO A 49 -0.06 -2.09 15.54
N ALA A 50 -1.00 -2.60 16.34
CA ALA A 50 -2.38 -2.12 16.29
C ALA A 50 -2.41 -0.62 16.64
N TYR A 51 -3.25 0.14 15.93
CA TYR A 51 -3.45 1.57 16.16
C TYR A 51 -2.18 2.43 16.03
N ALA A 52 -1.19 1.98 15.25
CA ALA A 52 0.01 2.76 14.92
C ALA A 52 0.04 3.18 13.43
N PRO A 53 -0.92 4.02 12.97
CA PRO A 53 -0.96 4.48 11.57
C PRO A 53 0.31 5.23 11.16
N GLU A 54 1.00 5.86 12.10
CA GLU A 54 2.27 6.53 11.88
C GLU A 54 3.37 5.58 11.43
N LEU A 55 3.26 4.27 11.69
CA LEU A 55 4.21 3.26 11.22
C LEU A 55 3.83 2.68 9.85
N ASN A 56 2.67 3.04 9.32
CA ASN A 56 2.17 2.54 8.05
C ASN A 56 2.53 3.52 6.90
N PRO A 57 3.49 3.20 6.02
CA PRO A 57 3.86 4.08 4.90
C PRO A 57 2.72 4.28 3.89
N ALA A 58 1.71 3.39 3.88
CA ALA A 58 0.51 3.60 3.08
C ALA A 58 -0.30 4.83 3.54
N GLU A 59 -0.29 5.14 4.85
CA GLU A 59 -0.95 6.35 5.37
C GLU A 59 -0.25 7.62 4.89
N ALA A 60 1.09 7.63 4.89
CA ALA A 60 1.87 8.71 4.32
C ALA A 60 1.57 8.93 2.82
N LEU A 61 1.49 7.83 2.07
CA LEU A 61 1.10 7.85 0.66
C LEU A 61 -0.32 8.44 0.47
N TRP A 62 -1.28 8.00 1.28
CA TRP A 62 -2.66 8.50 1.23
C TRP A 62 -2.75 9.99 1.60
N CYS A 63 -2.02 10.41 2.64
CA CYS A 63 -1.89 11.81 3.03
C CYS A 63 -1.35 12.65 1.87
N ARG A 64 -0.28 12.20 1.21
CA ARG A 64 0.30 12.89 0.05
C ARG A 64 -0.69 12.98 -1.12
N LEU A 65 -1.37 11.88 -1.45
CA LEU A 65 -2.37 11.85 -2.52
C LEU A 65 -3.50 12.86 -2.25
N LYS A 66 -4.06 12.86 -1.03
CA LYS A 66 -5.18 13.72 -0.66
C LYS A 66 -4.77 15.20 -0.52
N ARG A 67 -3.68 15.47 0.19
CA ARG A 67 -3.30 16.83 0.60
C ARG A 67 -2.44 17.57 -0.42
N VAL A 68 -1.81 16.84 -1.36
CA VAL A 68 -0.95 17.45 -2.36
C VAL A 68 -1.42 17.13 -3.77
N GLU A 69 -1.49 15.85 -4.15
CA GLU A 69 -1.76 15.48 -5.54
C GLU A 69 -3.19 15.77 -5.99
N LEU A 70 -4.15 15.74 -5.05
CA LEU A 70 -5.56 16.03 -5.25
C LEU A 70 -6.02 17.32 -4.54
N LYS A 71 -5.06 18.12 -4.05
CA LYS A 71 -5.38 19.36 -3.33
C LYS A 71 -6.26 20.27 -4.20
N ASN A 72 -7.31 20.83 -3.59
CA ASN A 72 -8.24 21.76 -4.24
C ASN A 72 -8.96 21.18 -5.49
N ARG A 73 -9.03 19.85 -5.62
CA ARG A 73 -9.82 19.20 -6.68
C ARG A 73 -11.23 18.91 -6.17
N CYS A 74 -12.22 19.47 -6.84
CA CYS A 74 -13.62 19.14 -6.63
C CYS A 74 -14.10 18.25 -7.78
N CYS A 75 -14.54 17.03 -7.47
CA CYS A 75 -15.06 16.07 -8.45
C CYS A 75 -16.58 15.99 -8.28
N ARG A 76 -17.32 16.02 -9.39
CA ARG A 76 -18.80 16.02 -9.36
C ARG A 76 -19.40 14.63 -9.18
N ASN A 77 -18.63 13.59 -9.46
CA ASN A 77 -19.03 12.20 -9.35
C ASN A 77 -17.83 11.27 -9.11
N LEU A 78 -18.11 9.99 -8.85
CA LEU A 78 -17.09 8.99 -8.57
C LEU A 78 -16.19 8.69 -9.77
N GLU A 79 -16.71 8.82 -11.00
CA GLU A 79 -15.91 8.60 -12.21
C GLU A 79 -14.80 9.65 -12.33
N GLN A 80 -15.15 10.93 -12.17
CA GLN A 80 -14.19 12.03 -12.16
C GLN A 80 -13.17 11.88 -11.03
N LEU A 81 -13.62 11.47 -9.84
CA LEU A 81 -12.72 11.19 -8.73
C LEU A 81 -11.75 10.05 -9.06
N GLY A 82 -12.24 8.97 -9.67
CA GLY A 82 -11.44 7.83 -10.10
C GLY A 82 -10.37 8.23 -11.12
N GLN A 83 -10.75 9.02 -12.13
CA GLN A 83 -9.81 9.54 -13.13
C GLN A 83 -8.75 10.45 -12.50
N ALA A 84 -9.17 11.39 -11.64
CA ALA A 84 -8.26 12.30 -10.95
C ALA A 84 -7.29 11.55 -10.04
N LEU A 85 -7.77 10.55 -9.30
CA LEU A 85 -6.96 9.69 -8.45
C LEU A 85 -5.95 8.88 -9.27
N HIS A 86 -6.38 8.30 -10.41
CA HIS A 86 -5.47 7.56 -11.29
C HIS A 86 -4.33 8.46 -11.77
N GLN A 87 -4.65 9.67 -12.24
CA GLN A 87 -3.63 10.64 -12.67
C GLN A 87 -2.71 11.07 -11.51
N ALA A 88 -3.25 11.24 -10.29
CA ALA A 88 -2.46 11.55 -9.09
C ALA A 88 -1.48 10.43 -8.74
N VAL A 89 -1.93 9.18 -8.79
CA VAL A 89 -1.07 8.00 -8.58
C VAL A 89 0.01 7.94 -9.66
N GLN A 90 -0.31 8.20 -10.92
CA GLN A 90 0.68 8.25 -12.00
C GLN A 90 1.72 9.35 -11.77
N ARG A 91 1.32 10.57 -11.39
CA ARG A 91 2.27 11.65 -11.07
C ARG A 91 3.21 11.25 -9.93
N LEU A 92 2.67 10.70 -8.85
CA LEU A 92 3.46 10.29 -7.69
C LEU A 92 4.40 9.13 -8.03
N ARG A 93 3.97 8.17 -8.86
CA ARG A 93 4.82 7.08 -9.36
C ARG A 93 6.04 7.58 -10.13
N HIS A 94 5.89 8.67 -10.90
CA HIS A 94 7.01 9.28 -11.63
C HIS A 94 7.85 10.25 -10.77
N ASN A 95 7.42 10.55 -9.55
CA ASN A 95 8.17 11.35 -8.59
C ASN A 95 8.80 10.46 -7.50
N PHE A 96 9.86 9.75 -7.89
CA PHE A 96 10.54 8.79 -7.01
C PHE A 96 11.02 9.38 -5.68
N PRO A 97 11.57 10.61 -5.60
CA PRO A 97 11.92 11.23 -4.32
C PRO A 97 10.72 11.40 -3.38
N ALA A 98 9.57 11.88 -3.88
CA ALA A 98 8.36 12.04 -3.07
C ALA A 98 7.79 10.68 -2.62
N LEU A 99 7.83 9.68 -3.49
CA LEU A 99 7.40 8.32 -3.18
C LEU A 99 8.28 7.70 -2.07
N LEU A 100 9.61 7.81 -2.19
CA LEU A 100 10.54 7.36 -1.14
C LEU A 100 10.35 8.14 0.16
N GLY A 101 10.04 9.43 0.10
CA GLY A 101 9.71 10.23 1.28
C GLY A 101 8.57 9.64 2.10
N CYS A 102 7.55 9.07 1.44
CA CYS A 102 6.42 8.41 2.12
C CYS A 102 6.84 7.13 2.86
N VAL A 103 7.88 6.44 2.38
CA VAL A 103 8.42 5.25 3.05
C VAL A 103 9.33 5.63 4.24
N LYS A 104 10.03 6.77 4.12
CA LYS A 104 10.99 7.25 5.12
C LYS A 104 10.38 8.07 6.26
N GLN A 105 9.11 8.48 6.16
CA GLN A 105 8.40 9.22 7.22
C GLN A 105 7.39 8.36 8.01
N PRO A 106 7.76 7.18 8.57
CA PRO A 106 6.89 6.57 9.55
C PRO A 106 7.05 7.33 10.88
N GLY A 107 6.15 8.27 11.21
CA GLY A 107 6.15 8.82 12.58
C GLY A 107 5.66 10.24 12.83
N ILE A 108 5.37 11.09 11.84
CA ILE A 108 5.08 12.52 12.14
C ILE A 108 3.92 13.04 11.29
N TYR A 109 2.70 12.92 11.83
CA TYR A 109 1.54 13.69 11.39
C TYR A 109 0.80 14.26 12.62
N TYR A 110 1.30 15.39 13.12
CA TYR A 110 0.51 16.39 13.84
C TYR A 110 0.74 17.74 13.17
#